data_AF-A0A6J4KMC0-F1
#
_entry.id   AF-A0A6J4KMC0-F1
#
_cell.length_a   1.000
_cell.length_b   1.000
_cell.length_c   1.000
_cell.angle_alpha   90.00
_cell.angle_beta   90.00
_cell.angle_gamma   90.00
#
_symmetry.space_group_name_H-M   'P 1'
#
loop_
_entity.id
_entity.type
_entity.pdbx_description
1 polymer ?
#
loop_
_entity_poly.entity_id
_entity_poly.type
_entity_poly.pdbx_seq_one_letter_code
_entity_poly.pdbx_strand_id
1 'polypeptide(L)'
;MRILFNTILLALAAACSPGPEPRPAPGRIQPVDTAVNGVAATVRAAARPVTGSERDYDPLMAITREATFVLLGESTHGTDEFYRERARITRRLVQEQGFTAMAIEGDWPDAERVNRYVRGLGTDRTATEALSGLTRFPEWMWPNAPIRELVEWMRTHNAGRAPEAQVGFYGMDLYSLTES
;
A
#
# COMPACT_ATOMS: atom_id res chain seq x y z
N MET A 1 -17.97 1.24 0.94
CA MET A 1 -16.69 1.56 1.60
C MET A 1 -15.61 0.72 0.92
N ARG A 2 -14.62 1.34 0.27
CA ARG A 2 -13.49 0.65 -0.37
C ARG A 2 -12.22 0.99 0.40
N ILE A 3 -11.39 -0.02 0.70
CA ILE A 3 -10.26 0.08 1.65
C ILE A 3 -8.96 -0.27 0.92
N LEU A 4 -7.96 0.60 1.03
CA LEU A 4 -6.60 0.38 0.54
C LEU A 4 -5.72 -0.12 1.67
N PHE A 5 -5.02 -1.23 1.46
CA PHE A 5 -4.00 -1.74 2.36
C PHE A 5 -2.62 -1.43 1.80
N ASN A 6 -1.78 -0.80 2.60
CA ASN A 6 -0.43 -0.42 2.21
C ASN A 6 0.58 -1.36 2.89
N THR A 7 0.48 -2.66 2.61
CA THR A 7 1.23 -3.74 3.26
C THR A 7 1.81 -4.69 2.22
N ILE A 8 2.93 -5.33 2.57
CA ILE A 8 3.51 -6.47 1.85
C ILE A 8 2.45 -7.55 1.63
N LEU A 9 1.99 -7.72 0.40
CA LEU A 9 1.73 -9.03 -0.18
C LEU A 9 1.87 -8.98 -1.71
N LEU A 10 2.73 -9.87 -2.21
CA LEU A 10 2.83 -10.21 -3.62
C LEU A 10 1.55 -10.94 -4.06
N ALA A 11 0.95 -10.44 -5.16
CA ALA A 11 -0.08 -11.07 -6.01
C ALA A 11 -1.50 -11.30 -5.43
N LEU A 12 -2.48 -10.75 -6.16
CA LEU A 12 -3.86 -11.21 -6.19
C LEU A 12 -3.88 -12.62 -6.81
N ALA A 13 -4.14 -13.66 -6.02
CA ALA A 13 -4.45 -14.99 -6.53
C ALA A 13 -5.93 -15.30 -6.27
N ALA A 14 -6.74 -15.31 -7.33
CA ALA A 14 -8.01 -16.00 -7.32
C ALA A 14 -7.71 -17.51 -7.33
N ALA A 15 -7.88 -18.18 -6.19
CA ALA A 15 -7.66 -19.61 -6.08
C ALA A 15 -8.92 -20.39 -6.45
N CYS A 16 -8.84 -21.19 -7.51
CA CYS A 16 -9.59 -22.43 -7.67
C CYS A 16 -8.57 -23.53 -7.91
N SER A 17 -8.33 -24.38 -6.91
CA SER A 17 -7.40 -25.51 -7.04
C SER A 17 -8.16 -26.78 -7.45
N PRO A 18 -7.71 -27.53 -8.47
CA PRO A 18 -8.02 -28.95 -8.57
C PRO A 18 -7.10 -29.78 -7.65
N GLY A 19 -7.58 -30.94 -7.21
CA GLY A 19 -6.91 -31.84 -6.26
C GLY A 19 -5.57 -32.42 -6.75
N PRO A 20 -4.79 -33.08 -5.87
CA PRO A 20 -3.40 -33.43 -6.16
C PRO A 20 -3.28 -34.65 -7.07
N GLU A 21 -2.46 -34.54 -8.11
CA GLU A 21 -1.97 -35.67 -8.90
C GLU A 21 -0.83 -36.44 -8.20
N PRO A 22 -0.65 -37.75 -8.50
CA PRO A 22 0.38 -38.57 -7.89
C PRO A 22 1.81 -38.16 -8.31
N ARG A 23 2.73 -38.27 -7.34
CA ARG A 23 4.12 -37.79 -7.45
C ARG A 23 4.97 -38.70 -8.37
N PRO A 24 5.64 -38.16 -9.41
CA PRO A 24 6.56 -38.93 -10.23
C PRO A 24 7.87 -39.27 -9.49
N ALA A 25 8.52 -40.37 -9.91
CA ALA A 25 9.80 -40.85 -9.37
C ALA A 25 10.91 -39.79 -9.49
N PRO A 26 11.89 -39.77 -8.56
CA PRO A 26 12.94 -38.75 -8.55
C PRO A 26 13.82 -38.85 -9.80
N GLY A 27 13.59 -37.92 -10.73
CA GLY A 27 14.43 -37.69 -11.90
C GLY A 27 15.73 -37.01 -11.53
N ARG A 28 16.78 -37.29 -12.30
CA ARG A 28 18.12 -36.70 -12.23
C ARG A 28 18.03 -35.16 -12.10
N ILE A 29 18.59 -34.59 -11.03
CA ILE A 29 18.64 -33.14 -10.81
C ILE A 29 19.42 -32.50 -11.96
N GLN A 30 18.72 -31.76 -12.81
CA GLN A 30 19.30 -30.89 -13.84
C GLN A 30 19.87 -29.63 -13.16
N PRO A 31 20.91 -28.99 -13.74
CA PRO A 31 21.48 -27.77 -13.16
C PRO A 31 20.41 -26.66 -13.05
N VAL A 32 20.41 -25.95 -11.93
CA VAL A 32 19.43 -24.92 -11.52
C VAL A 32 19.34 -23.72 -12.50
N ASP A 33 20.26 -23.61 -13.46
CA ASP A 33 20.38 -22.49 -14.41
C ASP A 33 19.21 -22.36 -15.41
N THR A 34 18.51 -23.43 -15.77
CA THR A 34 17.35 -23.34 -16.69
C THR A 34 16.11 -22.79 -15.98
N ALA A 35 15.93 -23.08 -14.69
CA ALA A 35 14.80 -22.61 -13.91
C ALA A 35 14.90 -21.11 -13.57
N VAL A 36 16.09 -20.62 -13.21
CA VAL A 36 16.33 -19.20 -12.88
C VAL A 36 16.14 -18.30 -14.10
N ASN A 37 16.63 -18.73 -15.28
CA ASN A 37 16.40 -18.02 -16.54
C ASN A 37 14.91 -17.99 -16.92
N GLY A 38 14.16 -19.06 -16.63
CA GLY A 38 12.72 -19.11 -16.86
C GLY A 38 11.94 -18.14 -15.96
N VAL A 39 12.26 -18.05 -14.67
CA VAL A 39 11.62 -17.11 -13.73
C VAL A 39 11.92 -15.67 -14.12
N ALA A 40 13.19 -15.34 -14.37
CA ALA A 40 13.57 -13.98 -14.76
C ALA A 40 12.91 -13.54 -16.08
N ALA A 41 12.81 -14.44 -17.07
CA ALA A 41 12.10 -14.18 -18.31
C ALA A 41 10.60 -13.95 -18.09
N THR A 42 9.98 -14.77 -17.22
CA THR A 42 8.55 -14.64 -16.86
C THR A 42 8.27 -13.30 -16.18
N VAL A 43 9.08 -12.92 -15.20
CA VAL A 43 8.96 -11.62 -14.52
C VAL A 43 9.14 -10.48 -15.53
N ARG A 44 10.13 -10.55 -16.41
CA ARG A 44 10.39 -9.51 -17.42
C ARG A 44 9.23 -9.38 -18.41
N ALA A 45 8.59 -10.48 -18.80
CA ALA A 45 7.44 -10.47 -19.69
C ALA A 45 6.19 -9.87 -19.03
N ALA A 46 6.02 -10.05 -17.71
CA ALA A 46 4.91 -9.49 -16.95
C ALA A 46 5.16 -8.05 -16.46
N ALA A 47 6.42 -7.65 -16.30
CA ALA A 47 6.80 -6.35 -15.77
C ALA A 47 6.33 -5.21 -16.69
N ARG A 48 5.82 -4.15 -16.07
CA ARG A 48 5.52 -2.89 -16.73
C ARG A 48 6.53 -1.84 -16.28
N PRO A 49 7.19 -1.11 -17.20
CA PRO A 49 8.12 -0.06 -16.82
C PRO A 49 7.38 1.08 -16.13
N VAL A 50 7.98 1.62 -15.07
CA VAL A 50 7.59 2.90 -14.47
C VAL A 50 8.55 3.94 -14.99
N THR A 51 8.05 4.85 -15.82
CA THR A 51 8.81 5.87 -16.55
C THR A 51 8.73 7.25 -15.90
N GLY A 52 7.85 7.41 -14.91
CA GLY A 52 7.48 8.70 -14.32
C GLY A 52 6.21 9.29 -14.94
N SER A 53 5.68 8.72 -16.02
CA SER A 53 4.44 9.15 -16.67
C SER A 53 3.23 8.96 -15.76
N GLU A 54 2.27 9.89 -15.83
CA GLU A 54 1.00 9.78 -15.09
C GLU A 54 0.19 8.54 -15.48
N ARG A 55 0.44 8.02 -16.68
CA ARG A 55 -0.24 6.86 -17.26
C ARG A 55 0.43 5.53 -16.93
N ASP A 56 1.57 5.51 -16.25
CA ASP A 56 2.28 4.26 -15.91
C ASP A 56 1.37 3.28 -15.15
N TYR A 57 0.41 3.80 -14.38
CA TYR A 57 -0.53 3.02 -13.58
C TYR A 57 -1.90 2.80 -14.22
N ASP A 58 -2.13 3.22 -15.46
CA ASP A 58 -3.42 2.97 -16.14
C ASP A 58 -3.79 1.47 -16.19
N PRO A 59 -2.85 0.53 -16.49
CA PRO A 59 -3.15 -0.89 -16.42
C PRO A 59 -3.54 -1.35 -15.01
N LEU A 60 -2.91 -0.79 -13.97
CA LEU A 60 -3.25 -1.09 -12.58
C LEU A 60 -4.67 -0.59 -12.27
N MET A 61 -5.00 0.64 -12.67
CA MET A 61 -6.34 1.20 -12.47
C MET A 61 -7.43 0.36 -13.15
N ALA A 62 -7.15 -0.19 -14.34
CA ALA A 62 -8.07 -1.07 -15.04
C ALA A 62 -8.37 -2.35 -14.23
N ILE A 63 -7.34 -2.97 -13.64
CA ILE A 63 -7.49 -4.22 -12.88
C ILE A 63 -8.16 -3.98 -11.52
N THR A 64 -7.94 -2.82 -10.89
CA THR A 64 -8.52 -2.52 -9.57
C THR A 64 -9.95 -1.96 -9.63
N ARG A 65 -10.48 -1.69 -10.83
CA ARG A 65 -11.73 -0.94 -11.04
C ARG A 65 -12.91 -1.43 -10.23
N GLU A 66 -13.04 -2.75 -10.06
CA GLU A 66 -14.14 -3.40 -9.33
C GLU A 66 -13.72 -3.90 -7.94
N ALA A 67 -12.45 -3.72 -7.55
CA ALA A 67 -11.91 -4.23 -6.30
C ALA A 67 -12.41 -3.42 -5.10
N THR A 68 -12.95 -4.08 -4.07
CA THR A 68 -13.26 -3.42 -2.79
C THR A 68 -11.99 -3.14 -1.98
N PHE A 69 -10.99 -4.00 -2.16
CA PHE A 69 -9.70 -3.95 -1.48
C PHE A 69 -8.56 -3.99 -2.49
N VAL A 70 -7.57 -3.12 -2.28
CA VAL A 70 -6.31 -3.14 -3.04
C VAL A 70 -5.19 -3.22 -2.02
N LEU A 71 -4.24 -4.12 -2.24
CA LEU A 71 -3.09 -4.34 -1.35
C LEU A 71 -1.82 -3.93 -2.09
N LEU A 72 -1.13 -2.91 -1.58
CA LEU A 72 0.09 -2.34 -2.15
C LEU A 72 1.30 -2.73 -1.31
N GLY A 73 2.02 -3.75 -1.76
CA GLY A 73 3.28 -4.19 -1.16
C GLY A 73 4.52 -3.44 -1.68
N GLU A 74 5.63 -3.64 -0.98
CA GLU A 74 6.96 -3.16 -1.38
C GLU A 74 8.01 -4.25 -1.18
N SER A 75 9.13 -4.18 -1.91
CA SER A 75 10.19 -5.20 -1.79
C SER A 75 11.09 -4.98 -0.57
N THR A 76 11.25 -3.73 -0.15
CA THR A 76 12.06 -3.33 1.00
C THR A 76 11.41 -2.13 1.66
N HIS A 77 11.49 -2.04 2.99
CA HIS A 77 11.16 -0.80 3.67
C HIS A 77 12.31 0.20 3.57
N GLY A 78 11.99 1.50 3.60
CA GLY A 78 12.96 2.60 3.60
C GLY A 78 13.44 3.04 2.21
N THR A 79 12.97 2.40 1.13
CA THR A 79 13.24 2.84 -0.25
C THR A 79 12.28 3.96 -0.65
N ASP A 80 12.81 5.17 -0.83
CA ASP A 80 12.03 6.38 -1.11
C ASP A 80 11.11 6.23 -2.34
N GLU A 81 11.59 5.58 -3.39
CA GLU A 81 10.84 5.31 -4.62
C GLU A 81 9.57 4.49 -4.35
N PHE A 82 9.65 3.48 -3.47
CA PHE A 82 8.46 2.69 -3.13
C PHE A 82 7.41 3.53 -2.42
N TYR A 83 7.81 4.41 -1.49
CA TYR A 83 6.86 5.32 -0.83
C TYR A 83 6.24 6.32 -1.81
N ARG A 84 7.03 6.91 -2.71
CA ARG A 84 6.53 7.84 -3.73
C ARG A 84 5.51 7.19 -4.65
N GLU A 85 5.82 6.01 -5.16
CA GLU A 85 4.92 5.30 -6.07
C GLU A 85 3.66 4.79 -5.35
N ARG A 86 3.78 4.28 -4.12
CA ARG A 86 2.61 3.93 -3.29
C ARG A 86 1.72 5.15 -3.03
N ALA A 87 2.30 6.31 -2.75
CA ALA A 87 1.56 7.56 -2.59
C ALA A 87 0.89 8.01 -3.90
N ARG A 88 1.53 7.83 -5.06
CA ARG A 88 0.96 8.14 -6.37
C ARG A 88 -0.22 7.24 -6.71
N ILE A 89 -0.06 5.94 -6.52
CA ILE A 89 -1.12 4.94 -6.73
C ILE A 89 -2.29 5.22 -5.79
N THR A 90 -2.03 5.49 -4.51
CA THR A 90 -3.06 5.82 -3.52
C THR A 90 -3.91 7.01 -3.95
N ARG A 91 -3.27 8.09 -4.40
CA ARG A 91 -3.98 9.29 -4.91
C ARG A 91 -4.90 8.95 -6.07
N ARG A 92 -4.43 8.16 -7.04
CA ARG A 92 -5.25 7.71 -8.18
C ARG A 92 -6.42 6.84 -7.74
N LEU A 93 -6.22 5.88 -6.86
CA LEU A 93 -7.31 5.03 -6.34
C LEU A 93 -8.39 5.86 -5.63
N VAL A 94 -7.99 6.85 -4.83
CA VAL A 94 -8.92 7.77 -4.20
C VAL A 94 -9.66 8.63 -5.24
N GLN A 95 -8.93 9.30 -6.13
CA GLN A 95 -9.48 10.29 -7.06
C GLN A 95 -10.32 9.66 -8.18
N GLU A 96 -9.89 8.53 -8.72
CA GLU A 96 -10.49 7.90 -9.90
C GLU A 96 -11.49 6.79 -9.53
N GLN A 97 -11.30 6.15 -8.37
CA GLN A 97 -12.07 4.95 -8.00
C GLN A 97 -12.82 5.06 -6.68
N GLY A 98 -12.72 6.21 -5.99
CA GLY A 98 -13.52 6.51 -4.80
C GLY A 98 -13.14 5.69 -3.57
N PHE A 99 -11.86 5.30 -3.43
CA PHE A 99 -11.37 4.73 -2.18
C PHE A 99 -11.40 5.79 -1.07
N THR A 100 -11.89 5.41 0.11
CA THR A 100 -12.11 6.34 1.24
C THR A 100 -11.36 5.91 2.51
N ALA A 101 -10.49 4.92 2.42
CA ALA A 101 -9.67 4.47 3.53
C ALA A 101 -8.30 4.01 3.04
N MET A 102 -7.26 4.52 3.70
CA MET A 102 -5.89 4.05 3.57
C MET A 102 -5.46 3.44 4.91
N ALA A 103 -5.11 2.16 4.90
CA ALA A 103 -4.62 1.44 6.05
C ALA A 103 -3.13 1.11 5.87
N ILE A 104 -2.33 1.33 6.91
CA ILE A 104 -0.88 1.09 6.92
C ILE A 104 -0.50 -0.06 7.86
N GLU A 105 0.65 -0.68 7.61
CA GLU A 105 1.35 -1.56 8.56
C GLU A 105 1.97 -0.71 9.68
N GLY A 106 1.10 -0.21 10.55
CA GLY A 106 1.43 0.68 11.64
C GLY A 106 0.40 0.58 12.75
N ASP A 107 0.81 1.03 13.93
CA ASP A 107 0.03 0.91 15.15
C ASP A 107 -1.23 1.80 15.11
N TRP A 108 -2.37 1.23 15.51
CA TRP A 108 -3.68 1.89 15.41
C TRP A 108 -3.76 3.24 16.18
N PRO A 109 -3.35 3.34 17.46
CA PRO A 109 -3.40 4.60 18.21
C PRO A 109 -2.64 5.75 17.54
N ASP A 110 -1.43 5.50 17.04
CA ASP A 110 -0.63 6.52 16.37
C ASP A 110 -1.27 6.94 15.04
N ALA A 111 -1.79 5.98 14.27
CA ALA A 111 -2.48 6.25 13.03
C ALA A 111 -3.80 7.03 13.24
N GLU A 112 -4.49 6.85 14.37
CA GLU A 112 -5.70 7.61 14.68
C GLU A 112 -5.40 9.11 14.89
N ARG A 113 -4.24 9.48 15.43
CA ARG A 113 -3.81 10.88 15.48
C ARG A 113 -3.72 11.47 14.07
N VAL A 114 -3.11 10.73 13.14
CA VAL A 114 -3.02 11.11 11.72
C VAL A 114 -4.42 11.16 11.08
N ASN A 115 -5.30 10.22 11.39
CA ASN A 115 -6.68 10.18 10.91
C ASN A 115 -7.45 11.45 11.28
N ARG A 116 -7.35 11.86 12.55
CA ARG A 116 -7.96 13.11 13.03
C ARG A 116 -7.40 14.32 12.29
N TYR A 117 -6.10 14.33 12.02
CA TYR A 117 -5.48 15.39 11.22
C TYR A 117 -6.03 15.42 9.78
N VAL A 118 -6.07 14.30 9.05
CA VAL A 118 -6.56 14.29 7.66
C VAL A 118 -8.06 14.59 7.55
N ARG A 119 -8.85 14.34 8.61
CA ARG A 119 -10.29 14.66 8.67
C ARG A 119 -10.60 16.06 9.21
N GLY A 120 -9.59 16.81 9.65
CA GLY A 120 -9.79 18.14 10.24
C GLY A 120 -10.40 18.13 11.64
N LEU A 121 -10.28 17.02 12.38
CA LEU A 121 -10.84 16.81 13.71
C LEU A 121 -9.80 16.95 14.85
N GLY A 122 -8.52 17.18 14.51
CA GLY A 122 -7.40 17.31 15.46
C GLY A 122 -6.92 18.75 15.67
N THR A 123 -5.96 18.90 16.58
CA THR A 123 -5.27 20.17 16.86
C THR A 123 -3.99 20.36 16.06
N ASP A 124 -3.39 19.26 15.57
CA ASP A 124 -2.19 19.29 14.74
C ASP A 124 -2.41 20.16 13.49
N ARG A 125 -1.43 21.01 13.18
CA ARG A 125 -1.46 22.01 12.11
C ARG A 125 -0.77 21.54 10.86
N THR A 126 0.17 20.60 10.99
CA THR A 126 0.97 20.07 9.88
C THR A 126 0.97 18.54 9.87
N ALA A 127 1.20 17.94 8.71
CA ALA A 127 1.42 16.50 8.60
C ALA A 127 2.58 16.01 9.48
N THR A 128 3.65 16.82 9.61
CA THR A 128 4.81 16.51 10.48
C THR A 128 4.39 16.37 11.94
N GLU A 129 3.57 17.28 12.46
CA GLU A 129 3.04 17.18 13.82
C GLU A 129 2.15 15.95 14.00
N ALA A 130 1.26 15.70 13.04
CA ALA A 130 0.35 14.56 13.09
C ALA A 130 1.08 13.21 13.08
N LEU A 131 2.16 13.10 12.29
CA LEU A 131 2.98 11.89 12.16
C LEU A 131 4.00 11.73 13.30
N SER A 132 4.17 12.72 14.19
CA SER A 132 5.20 12.67 15.24
C SER A 132 4.95 11.59 16.31
N GLY A 133 3.74 11.03 16.36
CA GLY A 133 3.41 9.89 17.22
C GLY A 133 3.99 8.56 16.74
N LEU A 134 4.24 8.40 15.43
CA LEU A 134 4.72 7.15 14.82
C LEU A 134 6.21 6.90 15.13
N THR A 135 6.47 6.57 16.40
CA THR A 135 7.81 6.44 16.99
C THR A 135 8.23 4.99 17.23
N ARG A 136 7.29 4.05 17.21
CA ARG A 136 7.55 2.61 17.42
C ARG A 136 8.44 2.02 16.33
N PHE A 137 8.34 2.53 15.11
CA PHE A 137 9.17 2.14 13.99
C PHE A 137 10.17 3.23 13.66
N PRO A 138 11.29 2.91 13.00
CA PRO A 138 12.27 3.92 12.60
C PRO A 138 11.65 5.04 11.78
N GLU A 139 12.17 6.27 11.93
CA GLU A 139 11.61 7.47 11.28
C GLU A 139 11.55 7.38 9.75
N TRP A 140 12.40 6.55 9.13
CA TRP A 140 12.36 6.31 7.69
C TRP A 140 11.13 5.54 7.23
N MET A 141 10.40 4.87 8.12
CA MET A 141 9.29 4.01 7.77
C MET A 141 8.00 4.80 7.51
N TRP A 142 7.55 5.61 8.46
CA TRP A 142 6.29 6.35 8.30
C TRP A 142 6.43 7.88 8.30
N PRO A 143 7.17 8.54 9.19
CA PRO A 143 7.29 10.00 9.17
C PRO A 143 8.30 10.52 8.11
N ASN A 144 8.39 9.84 6.95
CA ASN A 144 9.24 10.22 5.83
C ASN A 144 8.60 11.30 4.93
N ALA A 145 9.36 11.83 3.96
CA ALA A 145 8.89 12.90 3.09
C ALA A 145 7.66 12.50 2.22
N PRO A 146 7.67 11.39 1.46
CA PRO A 146 6.51 11.02 0.65
C PRO A 146 5.21 10.79 1.45
N ILE A 147 5.29 10.22 2.65
CA ILE A 147 4.12 10.03 3.51
C ILE A 147 3.61 11.36 4.09
N ARG A 148 4.51 12.28 4.48
CA ARG A 148 4.11 13.64 4.89
C ARG A 148 3.37 14.36 3.78
N GLU A 149 3.88 14.31 2.55
CA GLU A 149 3.22 14.89 1.38
C GLU A 149 1.85 14.25 1.11
N LEU A 150 1.75 12.92 1.24
CA LEU A 150 0.49 12.20 1.07
C LEU A 150 -0.54 12.60 2.13
N VAL A 151 -0.15 12.69 3.40
CA VAL A 151 -1.02 13.07 4.52
C VAL A 151 -1.52 14.51 4.37
N GLU A 152 -0.66 15.44 3.96
CA GLU A 152 -1.07 16.82 3.64
C GLU A 152 -2.05 16.86 2.46
N TRP A 153 -1.78 16.07 1.42
CA TRP A 153 -2.68 15.92 0.29
C TRP A 153 -4.03 15.33 0.70
N MET A 154 -4.07 14.32 1.59
CA MET A 154 -5.32 13.72 2.08
C MET A 154 -6.16 14.75 2.83
N ARG A 155 -5.53 15.57 3.69
CA ARG A 155 -6.20 16.67 4.38
C ARG A 155 -6.80 17.67 3.40
N THR A 156 -6.02 18.07 2.38
CA THR A 156 -6.49 18.97 1.31
C THR A 156 -7.62 18.35 0.51
N HIS A 157 -7.52 17.07 0.18
CA HIS A 157 -8.55 16.33 -0.54
C HIS A 157 -9.86 16.26 0.24
N ASN A 158 -9.79 16.08 1.56
CA ASN A 158 -10.94 15.99 2.46
C ASN A 158 -11.62 17.33 2.75
N ALA A 159 -10.91 18.44 2.54
CA ALA A 159 -11.44 19.77 2.83
C ALA A 159 -12.74 20.05 2.04
N GLY A 160 -13.81 20.38 2.77
CA GLY A 160 -15.12 20.68 2.18
C GLY A 160 -15.93 19.46 1.71
N ARG A 161 -15.43 18.23 1.90
CA ARG A 161 -16.20 17.01 1.62
C ARG A 161 -17.06 16.60 2.82
N ALA A 162 -18.20 15.96 2.54
CA ALA A 162 -19.02 15.33 3.58
C ALA A 162 -18.22 14.23 4.31
N PRO A 163 -18.46 13.99 5.62
CA PRO A 163 -17.70 13.02 6.41
C PRO A 163 -17.59 11.61 5.80
N GLU A 164 -18.64 11.16 5.10
CA GLU A 164 -18.71 9.83 4.47
C GLU A 164 -17.87 9.73 3.19
N ALA A 165 -17.55 10.87 2.59
CA ALA A 165 -16.73 10.99 1.39
C ALA A 165 -15.27 11.35 1.68
N GLN A 166 -14.91 11.54 2.96
CA GLN A 166 -13.54 11.80 3.37
C GLN A 166 -12.72 10.51 3.41
N VAL A 167 -11.46 10.61 2.99
CA VAL A 167 -10.47 9.54 3.11
C VAL A 167 -9.95 9.49 4.54
N GLY A 168 -10.06 8.33 5.19
CA GLY A 168 -9.43 8.09 6.48
C GLY A 168 -8.02 7.49 6.37
N PHE A 169 -7.24 7.67 7.42
CA PHE A 169 -5.91 7.07 7.59
C PHE A 169 -5.97 6.10 8.78
N TYR A 170 -5.54 4.85 8.62
CA TYR A 170 -5.73 3.80 9.62
C TYR A 170 -4.46 2.98 9.81
N GLY A 171 -4.22 2.51 11.03
CA GLY A 171 -3.22 1.50 11.33
C GLY A 171 -3.86 0.12 11.35
N MET A 172 -3.14 -0.93 10.97
CA MET A 172 -3.63 -2.31 11.10
C MET A 172 -3.01 -3.07 12.25
N ASP A 173 -1.90 -2.58 12.78
CA ASP A 173 -1.20 -3.28 13.83
C ASP A 173 -1.77 -2.90 15.20
N LEU A 174 -1.78 -3.88 16.10
CA LEU A 174 -2.37 -3.78 17.44
C LEU A 174 -1.29 -3.87 18.52
N TYR A 175 -0.10 -3.34 18.23
CA TYR A 175 1.06 -3.49 19.10
C TYR A 175 0.89 -2.77 20.43
N SER A 176 0.17 -1.65 20.49
CA SER A 176 0.03 -0.84 21.70
C SER A 176 -1.22 -1.16 22.54
N LEU A 177 -1.94 -2.25 22.26
CA LEU A 177 -3.10 -2.64 23.08
C LEU A 177 -2.76 -3.02 24.53
N THR A 178 -1.48 -3.26 24.83
CA THR A 178 -1.01 -3.65 26.18
C THR A 178 -0.13 -2.60 26.85
N GLU A 179 0.11 -1.46 26.20
CA GLU A 179 0.91 -0.37 26.75
C GLU A 179 -0.06 0.73 27.19
N SER A 180 -0.54 0.61 28.44
CA SER A 180 -1.45 1.58 29.10
C SER A 180 -0.79 2.18 30.33
#